data_AF-A0A673CCE3-F1
#
_entry.id   AF-A0A673CCE3-F1
#
_cell.length_a   1.000
_cell.length_b   1.000
_cell.length_c   1.000
_cell.angle_alpha   90.00
_cell.angle_beta   90.00
_cell.angle_gamma   90.00
#
_symmetry.space_group_name_H-M   'P 1'
#
loop_
_entity.id
_entity.type
_entity.pdbx_description
1 polymer ?
#
loop_
_entity_poly.entity_id
_entity_poly.type
_entity_poly.pdbx_seq_one_letter_code
_entity_poly.pdbx_strand_id
1 'polypeptide(L)'
;MCNAKRSHLPSKITTKVRASQFPDVLHESGGKLFCTHCNIVVEHKQKSSLDKHFSTAKHARRMAETQRGQKRQWSKTKTKVTMTEAVASTTIIGFATCTAVNIPLYKSDHPAMRRFLKEKVLNGGAIPGFHQLQEKYFGAVYQKEKDELKTHLAQKPVAVIFDETPDVEGRCVLNILIASLEKDESGRILTTLQTLSS
;
A
#
# COMPACT_ATOMS: atom_id res chain seq x y z
N MET A 1 56.37 7.72 -14.35
CA MET A 1 55.58 7.49 -13.12
C MET A 1 54.12 7.36 -13.52
N CYS A 2 53.61 6.12 -13.62
CA CYS A 2 52.23 5.87 -14.01
C CYS A 2 51.30 6.08 -12.81
N ASN A 3 50.48 7.12 -12.84
CA ASN A 3 49.53 7.43 -11.78
C ASN A 3 48.28 6.54 -11.97
N ALA A 4 48.18 5.48 -11.17
CA ALA A 4 47.06 4.55 -11.20
C ALA A 4 45.78 5.28 -10.76
N LYS A 5 44.78 5.32 -11.64
CA LYS A 5 43.42 5.77 -11.34
C LYS A 5 42.88 4.93 -10.17
N ARG A 6 42.82 5.50 -8.97
CA ARG A 6 42.04 4.91 -7.86
C ARG A 6 40.57 5.04 -8.20
N SER A 7 40.00 3.96 -8.73
CA SER A 7 38.55 3.74 -8.74
C SER A 7 38.06 3.63 -7.29
N HIS A 8 37.67 4.76 -6.70
CA HIS A 8 36.91 4.76 -5.46
C HIS A 8 35.49 4.28 -5.76
N LEU A 9 35.29 2.96 -5.89
CA LEU A 9 33.97 2.37 -5.67
C LEU A 9 33.76 2.31 -4.15
N PRO A 10 32.80 3.05 -3.57
CA PRO A 10 32.47 2.86 -2.17
C PRO A 10 31.75 1.52 -1.99
N SER A 11 31.99 0.94 -0.81
CA SER A 11 31.39 -0.26 -0.22
C SER A 11 29.93 -0.53 -0.64
N LYS A 12 29.53 -1.81 -0.64
CA LYS A 12 28.13 -2.27 -0.75
C LYS A 12 27.27 -1.62 0.36
N ILE A 13 26.91 -0.35 0.22
CA ILE A 13 26.01 0.38 1.11
C ILE A 13 24.61 -0.14 0.80
N THR A 14 23.99 -0.76 1.79
CA THR A 14 22.62 -1.25 1.67
C THR A 14 21.63 -0.11 1.90
N THR A 15 20.39 -0.30 1.45
CA THR A 15 19.28 0.63 1.72
C THR A 15 19.09 0.89 3.21
N LYS A 16 19.27 -0.15 4.05
CA LYS A 16 19.19 -0.04 5.51
C LYS A 16 20.25 0.90 6.09
N VAL A 17 21.52 0.73 5.68
CA VAL A 17 22.61 1.60 6.12
C VAL A 17 22.35 3.06 5.73
N ARG A 18 21.79 3.28 4.53
CA ARG A 18 21.48 4.62 4.06
C ARG A 18 20.29 5.26 4.78
N ALA A 19 19.25 4.49 5.10
CA ALA A 19 18.12 4.98 5.90
C ALA A 19 18.60 5.42 7.30
N SER A 20 19.51 4.65 7.92
CA SER A 20 20.09 5.03 9.22
C SER A 20 20.93 6.31 9.20
N GLN A 21 21.50 6.70 8.05
CA GLN A 21 22.23 7.97 7.93
C GLN A 21 21.32 9.20 7.92
N PHE A 22 20.05 9.03 7.55
CA PHE A 22 19.08 10.11 7.41
C PHE A 22 17.71 9.71 7.99
N PRO A 23 17.63 9.40 9.30
CA PRO A 23 16.47 8.74 9.90
C PRO A 23 15.18 9.58 9.84
N ASP A 24 15.30 10.90 9.82
CA ASP A 24 14.14 11.80 9.75
C ASP A 24 13.59 11.96 8.32
N VAL A 25 14.40 11.62 7.31
CA VAL A 25 14.15 11.96 5.91
C VAL A 25 13.94 10.73 5.04
N LEU A 26 14.62 9.62 5.35
CA LEU A 26 14.66 8.41 4.56
C LEU A 26 14.22 7.19 5.38
N HIS A 27 13.50 6.28 4.75
CA HIS A 27 13.17 4.98 5.32
C HIS A 27 13.34 3.86 4.29
N GLU A 28 13.61 2.65 4.76
CA GLU A 28 13.77 1.47 3.93
C GLU A 28 12.50 0.64 3.95
N SER A 29 12.04 0.20 2.78
CA SER A 29 10.91 -0.72 2.65
C SER A 29 11.15 -1.64 1.46
N GLY A 30 11.11 -2.96 1.69
CA GLY A 30 11.20 -3.98 0.64
C GLY A 30 12.46 -3.90 -0.23
N GLY A 31 13.61 -3.53 0.34
CA GLY A 31 14.88 -3.38 -0.39
C GLY A 31 14.99 -2.10 -1.21
N LYS A 32 14.04 -1.17 -1.06
CA LYS A 32 14.04 0.16 -1.70
C LYS A 32 14.13 1.25 -0.63
N LEU A 33 14.76 2.37 -1.01
CA LEU A 33 14.92 3.53 -0.13
C LEU A 33 13.92 4.61 -0.53
N PHE A 34 13.17 5.13 0.42
CA PHE A 34 12.11 6.11 0.20
C PHE A 34 12.43 7.40 0.92
N CYS A 35 12.09 8.54 0.32
CA CYS A 35 12.02 9.81 1.04
C CYS A 35 10.64 9.97 1.69
N THR A 36 10.60 10.14 3.01
CA THR A 36 9.36 10.29 3.80
C THR A 36 8.54 11.51 3.38
N HIS A 37 9.18 12.64 3.09
CA HIS A 37 8.46 13.86 2.68
C HIS A 37 8.04 13.84 1.21
N CYS A 38 8.83 13.21 0.34
CA CYS A 38 8.54 13.18 -1.09
C CYS A 38 7.68 11.97 -1.51
N ASN A 39 7.61 10.94 -0.68
CA ASN A 39 6.98 9.64 -0.96
C ASN A 39 7.39 9.08 -2.34
N ILE A 40 8.69 9.16 -2.64
CA ILE A 40 9.28 8.61 -3.87
C ILE A 40 10.46 7.72 -3.50
N VAL A 41 10.72 6.75 -4.37
CA VAL A 41 11.93 5.92 -4.31
C VAL A 41 13.13 6.80 -4.68
N VAL A 42 14.19 6.73 -3.89
CA VAL A 42 15.46 7.42 -4.10
C VAL A 42 16.59 6.40 -4.20
N GLU A 43 17.60 6.70 -5.01
CA GLU A 43 18.74 5.81 -5.18
C GLU A 43 19.63 5.81 -3.94
N HIS A 44 19.87 4.63 -3.36
CA HIS A 44 20.65 4.48 -2.13
C HIS A 44 22.16 4.41 -2.35
N LYS A 45 22.60 4.07 -3.57
CA LYS A 45 24.01 3.81 -3.89
C LYS A 45 24.86 5.08 -3.84
N GLN A 46 24.34 6.18 -4.39
CA GLN A 46 25.08 7.43 -4.51
C GLN A 46 24.56 8.50 -3.54
N LYS A 47 25.44 8.96 -2.63
CA LYS A 47 25.11 10.05 -1.72
C LYS A 47 24.78 11.35 -2.49
N SER A 48 25.51 11.64 -3.56
CA SER A 48 25.27 12.80 -4.42
C SER A 48 23.88 12.84 -5.04
N SER A 49 23.28 11.67 -5.34
CA SER A 49 21.90 11.61 -5.82
C SER A 49 20.88 11.99 -4.74
N LEU A 50 21.16 11.64 -3.48
CA LEU A 50 20.35 12.05 -2.34
C LEU A 50 20.51 13.54 -2.06
N ASP A 51 21.74 14.05 -2.13
CA ASP A 51 22.00 15.49 -1.95
C ASP A 51 21.29 16.33 -3.03
N LYS A 52 21.31 15.87 -4.29
CA LYS A 52 20.52 16.47 -5.38
C LYS A 52 19.02 16.41 -5.12
N HIS A 53 18.54 15.31 -4.55
CA HIS A 53 17.13 15.19 -4.16
C HIS A 53 16.76 16.19 -3.06
N PHE A 54 17.59 16.31 -2.01
CA PHE A 54 17.38 17.21 -0.88
C PHE A 54 17.42 18.69 -1.28
N SER A 55 18.23 19.04 -2.27
CA SER A 55 18.32 20.41 -2.79
C SER A 55 17.16 20.81 -3.71
N THR A 56 16.28 19.88 -4.09
CA THR A 56 15.12 20.24 -4.94
C THR A 56 14.13 21.14 -4.18
N ALA A 57 13.62 22.17 -4.86
CA ALA A 57 12.59 23.05 -4.31
C ALA A 57 11.33 22.29 -3.86
N LYS A 58 11.00 21.18 -4.54
CA LYS A 58 9.89 20.28 -4.18
C LYS A 58 10.11 19.62 -2.82
N HIS A 59 11.33 19.14 -2.55
CA HIS A 59 11.70 18.55 -1.26
C HIS A 59 11.68 19.60 -0.15
N ALA A 60 12.32 20.75 -0.37
CA ALA A 60 12.34 21.86 0.58
C ALA A 60 10.93 22.35 0.96
N ARG A 61 10.01 22.46 -0.01
CA ARG A 61 8.62 22.85 0.25
C ARG A 61 7.89 21.84 1.15
N ARG A 62 8.03 20.54 0.86
CA ARG A 62 7.35 19.47 1.63
C ARG A 62 7.94 19.28 3.02
N MET A 63 9.24 19.50 3.19
CA MET A 63 9.91 19.60 4.48
C MET A 63 9.28 20.70 5.35
N ALA A 64 9.13 21.91 4.80
CA ALA A 64 8.54 23.04 5.50
C ALA A 64 7.05 22.82 5.84
N GLU A 65 6.28 22.18 4.95
CA GLU A 65 4.88 21.79 5.20
C GLU A 65 4.78 20.78 6.36
N THR A 66 5.71 19.81 6.45
CA THR A 66 5.74 18.80 7.52
C THR A 66 6.11 19.43 8.87
N GLN A 67 7.08 20.35 8.91
CA GLN A 67 7.47 21.07 10.13
C GLN A 67 6.37 22.02 10.65
N ARG A 68 5.61 22.66 9.73
CA ARG A 68 4.44 23.49 10.11
C ARG A 68 3.30 22.63 10.69
N GLY A 69 3.18 21.37 10.27
CA GLY A 69 2.29 20.39 10.91
C GLY A 69 2.75 19.98 12.31
N GLN A 70 4.06 19.80 12.52
CA GLN A 70 4.63 19.41 13.81
C GLN A 70 4.58 20.52 14.88
N LYS A 71 4.70 21.80 14.52
CA LYS A 71 4.56 22.91 15.48
C LYS A 71 3.15 23.06 16.07
N ARG A 72 2.13 22.43 15.49
CA ARG A 72 0.77 22.41 16.05
C ARG A 72 0.49 21.24 16.98
N GLN A 73 1.40 20.28 17.16
CA GLN A 73 1.19 19.21 18.13
C GLN A 73 2.51 18.51 18.51
N TRP A 74 3.13 18.99 19.59
CA TRP A 74 4.13 18.23 20.34
C TRP A 74 3.68 18.11 21.79
N SER A 75 2.88 17.08 22.04
CA SER A 75 2.86 16.40 23.33
C SER A 75 3.06 14.92 23.02
N LYS A 76 4.25 14.42 23.34
CA LYS A 76 4.59 13.01 23.30
C LYS A 76 3.71 12.28 24.31
N THR A 77 2.63 11.69 23.83
CA THR A 77 2.04 10.51 24.46
C THR A 77 2.09 9.42 23.41
N LYS A 78 2.71 8.28 23.75
CA LYS A 78 2.57 7.02 23.03
C LYS A 78 1.10 6.60 23.15
N THR A 79 0.22 7.26 22.42
CA THR A 79 -1.18 6.92 22.38
C THR A 79 -1.27 5.82 21.34
N LYS A 80 -1.42 4.56 21.80
CA LYS A 80 -2.23 3.58 21.08
C LYS A 80 -3.38 4.39 20.48
N VAL A 81 -3.46 4.48 19.15
CA VAL A 81 -4.61 5.14 18.51
C VAL A 81 -5.81 4.26 18.80
N THR A 82 -6.36 4.41 19.99
CA THR A 82 -7.70 3.96 20.32
C THR A 82 -8.58 4.91 19.54
N MET A 83 -8.97 4.46 18.35
CA MET A 83 -10.05 5.08 17.61
C MET A 83 -11.23 5.18 18.59
N THR A 84 -11.70 6.39 18.88
CA THR A 84 -13.03 6.53 19.46
C THR A 84 -14.01 5.82 18.53
N GLU A 85 -14.98 5.07 19.08
CA GLU A 85 -15.89 4.20 18.32
C GLU A 85 -16.50 4.90 17.09
N ALA A 86 -16.83 6.19 17.18
CA ALA A 86 -17.35 7.00 16.07
C ALA A 86 -16.39 7.15 14.86
N VAL A 87 -15.08 7.24 15.09
CA VAL A 87 -14.06 7.38 14.03
C VAL A 87 -13.73 6.01 13.42
N ALA A 88 -13.76 4.95 14.22
CA ALA A 88 -13.68 3.58 13.73
C ALA A 88 -14.86 3.28 12.79
N SER A 89 -16.09 3.59 13.23
CA SER A 89 -17.31 3.34 12.45
C SER A 89 -17.31 4.09 11.11
N THR A 90 -16.96 5.38 11.09
CA THR A 90 -16.96 6.17 9.85
C THR A 90 -15.88 5.71 8.86
N THR A 91 -14.70 5.30 9.35
CA THR A 91 -13.59 4.81 8.52
C THR A 91 -13.89 3.43 7.92
N ILE A 92 -14.52 2.54 8.70
CA ILE A 92 -14.89 1.20 8.26
C ILE A 92 -16.03 1.27 7.24
N ILE A 93 -17.04 2.13 7.46
CA ILE A 93 -18.20 2.30 6.57
C ILE A 93 -17.77 2.90 5.22
N GLY A 94 -16.99 3.99 5.20
CA GLY A 94 -16.51 4.60 3.95
C GLY A 94 -15.63 3.65 3.12
N PHE A 95 -14.83 2.81 3.80
CA PHE A 95 -13.99 1.84 3.12
C PHE A 95 -14.79 0.68 2.53
N ALA A 96 -15.67 0.05 3.32
CA ALA A 96 -16.53 -1.04 2.84
C ALA A 96 -17.36 -0.58 1.63
N THR A 97 -17.75 0.70 1.63
CA THR A 97 -18.45 1.32 0.50
C THR A 97 -17.55 1.40 -0.73
N CYS A 98 -16.31 1.90 -0.63
CA CYS A 98 -15.37 1.94 -1.74
C CYS A 98 -15.14 0.56 -2.37
N THR A 99 -14.99 -0.49 -1.55
CA THR A 99 -14.87 -1.86 -2.05
C THR A 99 -16.15 -2.32 -2.75
N ALA A 100 -17.32 -2.07 -2.15
CA ALA A 100 -18.61 -2.46 -2.72
C ALA A 100 -18.92 -1.79 -4.07
N VAL A 101 -18.45 -0.57 -4.29
CA VAL A 101 -18.66 0.16 -5.56
C VAL A 101 -17.44 0.15 -6.49
N ASN A 102 -16.48 -0.76 -6.26
CA ASN A 102 -15.27 -0.93 -7.07
C ASN A 102 -14.46 0.37 -7.27
N ILE A 103 -14.38 1.19 -6.21
CA ILE A 103 -13.52 2.38 -6.19
C ILE A 103 -12.12 1.94 -5.71
N PRO A 104 -11.08 2.08 -6.55
CA PRO A 104 -9.73 1.72 -6.14
C PRO A 104 -9.27 2.51 -4.92
N LEU A 105 -8.76 1.81 -3.92
CA LEU A 105 -8.41 2.40 -2.62
C LEU A 105 -7.29 3.44 -2.73
N TYR A 106 -6.38 3.32 -3.70
CA TYR A 106 -5.33 4.31 -3.93
C TYR A 106 -5.90 5.69 -4.28
N LYS A 107 -7.14 5.76 -4.81
CA LYS A 107 -7.81 7.04 -5.08
C LYS A 107 -8.07 7.83 -3.80
N SER A 108 -8.15 7.17 -2.63
CA SER A 108 -8.25 7.84 -1.31
C SER A 108 -7.14 8.85 -1.05
N ASP A 109 -5.95 8.64 -1.63
CA ASP A 109 -4.82 9.55 -1.51
C ASP A 109 -4.83 10.68 -2.55
N HIS A 110 -5.79 10.68 -3.47
CA HIS A 110 -5.90 11.74 -4.46
C HIS A 110 -6.13 13.10 -3.77
N PRO A 111 -5.38 14.16 -4.11
CA PRO A 111 -5.46 15.45 -3.41
C PRO A 111 -6.86 16.06 -3.37
N ALA A 112 -7.64 15.91 -4.44
CA ALA A 112 -9.02 16.40 -4.49
C ALA A 112 -9.93 15.64 -3.51
N MET A 113 -9.76 14.32 -3.39
CA MET A 113 -10.52 13.51 -2.44
C MET A 113 -10.10 13.81 -1.01
N ARG A 114 -8.80 13.94 -0.75
CA ARG A 114 -8.28 14.35 0.57
C ARG A 114 -8.80 15.71 1.00
N ARG A 115 -8.86 16.67 0.08
CA ARG A 115 -9.46 17.99 0.33
C ARG A 115 -10.94 17.87 0.66
N PHE A 116 -11.70 17.14 -0.17
CA PHE A 116 -13.12 16.91 0.06
C PHE A 116 -13.38 16.27 1.43
N LEU A 117 -12.68 15.20 1.78
CA LEU A 117 -12.82 14.53 3.07
C LEU A 117 -12.52 15.49 4.22
N LYS A 118 -11.45 16.28 4.12
CA LYS A 118 -11.08 17.24 5.16
C LYS A 118 -12.11 18.36 5.34
N GLU A 119 -12.72 18.84 4.26
CA GLU A 119 -13.61 20.00 4.27
C GLU A 119 -15.08 19.66 4.48
N LYS A 120 -15.51 18.48 4.02
CA LYS A 120 -16.93 18.10 3.93
C LYS A 120 -17.33 16.94 4.83
N VAL A 121 -16.35 16.20 5.37
CA VAL A 121 -16.61 15.07 6.27
C VAL A 121 -16.16 15.45 7.68
N LEU A 122 -17.05 15.30 8.65
CA LEU A 122 -16.72 15.47 10.06
C LEU A 122 -15.58 14.51 10.43
N ASN A 123 -14.49 15.02 10.97
CA ASN A 123 -13.27 14.24 11.25
C ASN A 123 -12.61 13.59 10.02
N GLY A 124 -12.93 14.04 8.79
CA GLY A 124 -12.37 13.44 7.57
C GLY A 124 -10.86 13.60 7.42
N GLY A 125 -10.25 14.55 8.12
CA GLY A 125 -8.79 14.67 8.23
C GLY A 125 -8.12 13.54 9.02
N ALA A 126 -8.88 12.77 9.81
CA ALA A 126 -8.40 11.60 10.53
C ALA A 126 -8.50 10.29 9.72
N ILE A 127 -9.07 10.35 8.50
CA ILE A 127 -9.20 9.18 7.63
C ILE A 127 -7.79 8.74 7.17
N PRO A 128 -7.38 7.48 7.42
CA PRO A 128 -6.05 6.98 7.09
C PRO A 128 -5.69 7.07 5.60
N GLY A 129 -4.38 7.11 5.31
CA GLY A 129 -3.78 7.00 3.97
C GLY A 129 -4.06 5.65 3.28
N PHE A 130 -3.91 5.56 1.96
CA PHE A 130 -4.02 4.27 1.23
C PHE A 130 -3.19 3.17 1.89
N HIS A 131 -1.92 3.44 2.22
CA HIS A 131 -1.04 2.46 2.86
C HIS A 131 -1.58 1.95 4.20
N GLN A 132 -2.08 2.86 5.04
CA GLN A 132 -2.61 2.51 6.36
C GLN A 132 -3.93 1.75 6.25
N LEU A 133 -4.76 2.11 5.28
CA LEU A 133 -5.96 1.35 4.93
C LEU A 133 -5.56 -0.03 4.41
N GLN A 134 -4.52 -0.10 3.58
CA GLN A 134 -4.03 -1.36 3.02
C GLN A 134 -3.58 -2.32 4.12
N GLU A 135 -2.65 -1.91 4.98
CA GLU A 135 -2.10 -2.74 6.05
C GLU A 135 -3.16 -3.20 7.06
N LYS A 136 -4.05 -2.28 7.48
CA LYS A 136 -5.01 -2.59 8.54
C LYS A 136 -6.22 -3.38 8.04
N TYR A 137 -6.62 -3.17 6.79
CA TYR A 137 -7.90 -3.67 6.29
C TYR A 137 -7.74 -4.86 5.35
N PHE A 138 -6.71 -4.93 4.50
CA PHE A 138 -6.56 -6.09 3.61
C PHE A 138 -6.42 -7.38 4.40
N GLY A 139 -5.67 -7.39 5.51
CA GLY A 139 -5.56 -8.60 6.33
C GLY A 139 -6.92 -9.07 6.87
N ALA A 140 -7.73 -8.16 7.40
CA ALA A 140 -9.03 -8.48 7.99
C ALA A 140 -10.06 -8.90 6.93
N VAL A 141 -10.17 -8.17 5.82
CA VAL A 141 -11.12 -8.52 4.76
C VAL A 141 -10.69 -9.71 3.93
N TYR A 142 -9.41 -9.87 3.65
CA TYR A 142 -8.91 -11.10 3.05
C TYR A 142 -9.25 -12.31 3.91
N GLN A 143 -9.03 -12.22 5.23
CA GLN A 143 -9.30 -13.33 6.12
C GLN A 143 -10.81 -13.64 6.20
N LYS A 144 -11.65 -12.59 6.29
CA LYS A 144 -13.11 -12.74 6.25
C LYS A 144 -13.58 -13.41 4.95
N GLU A 145 -13.18 -12.88 3.80
CA GLU A 145 -13.58 -13.42 2.49
C GLU A 145 -13.08 -14.86 2.30
N LYS A 146 -11.86 -15.15 2.76
CA LYS A 146 -11.28 -16.49 2.74
C LYS A 146 -12.08 -17.46 3.60
N ASP A 147 -12.53 -17.05 4.78
CA ASP A 147 -13.30 -17.92 5.68
C ASP A 147 -14.73 -18.12 5.14
N GLU A 148 -15.32 -17.10 4.50
CA GLU A 148 -16.59 -17.22 3.77
C GLU A 148 -16.46 -18.18 2.59
N LEU A 149 -15.40 -18.06 1.78
CA LEU A 149 -15.11 -18.99 0.68
C LEU A 149 -14.88 -20.42 1.15
N LYS A 150 -14.10 -20.61 2.22
CA LYS A 150 -13.90 -21.94 2.83
C LYS A 150 -15.23 -22.55 3.28
N THR A 151 -16.09 -21.74 3.90
CA THR A 151 -17.41 -22.19 4.35
C THR A 151 -18.29 -22.56 3.16
N HIS A 152 -18.29 -21.74 2.11
CA HIS A 152 -19.07 -21.97 0.91
C HIS A 152 -18.65 -23.23 0.14
N LEU A 153 -17.34 -23.54 0.13
CA LEU A 153 -16.77 -24.72 -0.53
C LEU A 153 -16.65 -25.94 0.38
N ALA A 154 -16.93 -25.81 1.68
CA ALA A 154 -16.79 -26.88 2.64
C ALA A 154 -17.66 -28.08 2.26
N GLN A 155 -17.08 -29.28 2.28
CA GLN A 155 -17.77 -30.55 2.03
C GLN A 155 -18.37 -30.70 0.62
N LYS A 156 -18.06 -29.79 -0.31
CA LYS A 156 -18.51 -29.87 -1.71
C LYS A 156 -17.38 -30.38 -2.60
N PRO A 157 -17.68 -31.17 -3.65
CA PRO A 157 -16.71 -31.40 -4.71
C PRO A 157 -16.40 -30.06 -5.40
N VAL A 158 -15.13 -29.80 -5.70
CA VAL A 158 -14.64 -28.54 -6.27
C VAL A 158 -13.80 -28.84 -7.51
N ALA A 159 -13.99 -28.09 -8.58
CA ALA A 159 -13.07 -28.03 -9.71
C ALA A 159 -12.16 -26.81 -9.57
N VAL A 160 -10.87 -27.02 -9.85
CA VAL A 160 -9.88 -25.95 -9.93
C VAL A 160 -9.25 -25.98 -11.32
N ILE A 161 -9.34 -24.86 -12.03
CA ILE A 161 -8.77 -24.69 -13.36
C ILE A 161 -7.62 -23.72 -13.25
N PHE A 162 -6.48 -24.10 -13.83
CA PHE A 162 -5.29 -23.28 -13.94
C PHE A 162 -5.10 -22.90 -15.40
N ASP A 163 -5.00 -21.61 -15.66
CA ASP A 163 -4.76 -21.08 -16.99
C ASP A 163 -3.67 -20.01 -16.92
N GLU A 164 -2.60 -20.15 -17.68
CA GLU A 164 -1.54 -19.16 -17.76
C GLU A 164 -1.73 -18.36 -19.04
N THR A 165 -2.07 -17.07 -18.89
CA THR A 165 -2.30 -16.16 -20.01
C THR A 165 -1.27 -15.01 -19.95
N PRO A 166 -0.48 -14.78 -21.01
CA PRO A 166 0.38 -13.60 -21.08
C PRO A 166 -0.45 -12.34 -21.36
N ASP A 167 -0.15 -11.26 -20.65
CA ASP A 167 -0.73 -9.95 -20.94
C ASP A 167 -0.06 -9.26 -22.14
N VAL A 168 -0.58 -8.09 -22.53
CA VAL A 168 -0.07 -7.29 -23.65
C VAL A 168 1.37 -6.79 -23.47
N GLU A 169 1.88 -6.83 -22.23
CA GLU A 169 3.25 -6.46 -21.87
C GLU A 169 4.17 -7.70 -21.76
N GLY A 170 3.66 -8.90 -22.08
CA GLY A 170 4.40 -10.16 -22.03
C GLY A 170 4.59 -10.72 -20.61
N ARG A 171 3.85 -10.23 -19.63
CA ARG A 171 3.84 -10.79 -18.27
C ARG A 171 2.86 -11.96 -18.23
N CYS A 172 3.33 -13.14 -17.83
CA CYS A 172 2.46 -14.28 -17.59
C CYS A 172 1.60 -14.06 -16.34
N VAL A 173 0.29 -14.22 -16.48
CA VAL A 173 -0.68 -14.20 -15.38
C VAL A 173 -1.26 -15.60 -15.24
N LEU A 174 -1.16 -16.18 -14.04
CA LEU A 174 -1.83 -17.44 -13.70
C LEU A 174 -3.25 -17.13 -13.21
N ASN A 175 -4.24 -17.42 -14.05
CA ASN A 175 -5.64 -17.44 -13.70
C ASN A 175 -5.96 -18.74 -12.96
N ILE A 176 -6.48 -18.63 -11.74
CA ILE A 176 -6.98 -19.76 -10.97
C ILE A 176 -8.48 -19.60 -10.84
N LEU A 177 -9.25 -20.50 -11.45
CA LEU A 177 -10.70 -20.54 -11.33
C LEU A 177 -11.09 -21.68 -10.40
N ILE A 178 -11.91 -21.38 -9.39
CA ILE A 178 -12.39 -22.35 -8.40
C ILE A 178 -13.92 -22.38 -8.49
N ALA A 179 -14.48 -23.56 -8.74
CA ALA A 179 -15.92 -23.74 -8.89
C ALA A 179 -16.43 -24.92 -8.05
N SER A 180 -17.57 -24.74 -7.38
CA SER A 180 -18.26 -25.84 -6.72
C SER A 180 -18.95 -26.74 -7.77
N LEU A 181 -18.89 -28.05 -7.58
CA LEU A 181 -19.48 -29.05 -8.47
C LEU A 181 -20.87 -29.50 -7.99
N GLU A 182 -21.62 -28.60 -7.33
CA GLU A 182 -23.00 -28.88 -6.96
C GLU A 182 -23.85 -29.09 -8.21
N LYS A 183 -24.63 -30.17 -8.17
CA LYS A 183 -25.64 -30.45 -9.20
C LYS A 183 -26.85 -29.57 -8.90
N ASP A 184 -27.29 -28.80 -9.88
CA ASP A 184 -28.61 -28.17 -9.84
C ASP A 184 -29.72 -29.24 -9.92
N GLU A 185 -30.98 -28.82 -9.80
CA GLU A 185 -32.16 -29.70 -9.93
C GLU A 185 -32.21 -30.44 -11.30
N SER A 186 -31.43 -29.97 -12.29
CA SER A 186 -31.28 -30.56 -13.61
C SER A 186 -30.02 -31.43 -13.80
N GLY A 187 -29.20 -31.59 -12.75
CA GLY A 187 -27.96 -32.37 -12.76
C GLY A 187 -26.72 -31.65 -13.31
N ARG A 188 -26.79 -30.34 -13.60
CA ARG A 188 -25.69 -29.54 -14.17
C ARG A 188 -24.86 -28.89 -13.07
N ILE A 189 -23.57 -28.74 -13.34
CA ILE A 189 -22.59 -28.13 -12.43
C ILE A 189 -22.66 -26.59 -12.56
N LEU A 190 -22.87 -25.89 -11.44
CA LEU A 190 -22.83 -24.42 -11.37
C LEU A 190 -21.41 -23.93 -11.07
N THR A 191 -20.74 -23.36 -12.08
CA THR A 191 -19.40 -22.78 -11.91
C THR A 191 -19.45 -21.30 -11.53
N THR A 192 -19.03 -20.96 -10.31
CA THR A 192 -18.79 -19.57 -9.90
C THR A 192 -17.38 -19.14 -10.33
N LEU A 193 -17.25 -18.05 -11.08
CA LEU A 193 -15.97 -17.59 -11.62
C LEU A 193 -15.41 -16.48 -10.72
N GLN A 194 -14.36 -16.75 -9.97
CA GLN A 194 -13.61 -15.73 -9.22
C GLN A 194 -12.23 -15.57 -9.84
N THR A 195 -11.96 -14.37 -10.36
CA THR A 195 -10.64 -14.03 -10.93
C THR A 195 -9.78 -13.42 -9.82
N LEU A 196 -8.69 -14.09 -9.45
CA LEU A 196 -7.68 -13.55 -8.53
C LEU A 196 -6.52 -13.01 -9.36
N SER A 197 -6.53 -11.72 -9.69
CA SER A 197 -5.34 -11.07 -10.27
C SER A 197 -4.37 -10.73 -9.13
N SER A 198 -3.13 -11.23 -9.21
CA SER A 198 -2.03 -10.79 -8.34
C SER A 198 -1.46 -9.44 -8.78
#